data_AF-A0A7C2AVQ8-F1
#
_entry.id   AF-A0A7C2AVQ8-F1
#
_cell.length_a   1.000
_cell.length_b   1.000
_cell.length_c   1.000
_cell.angle_alpha   90.00
_cell.angle_beta   90.00
_cell.angle_gamma   90.00
#
_symmetry.space_group_name_H-M   'P 1'
#
loop_
_entity.id
_entity.type
_entity.pdbx_description
1 polymer ?
#
loop_
_entity_poly.entity_id
_entity_poly.type
_entity_poly.pdbx_seq_one_letter_code
_entity_poly.pdbx_strand_id
1 'polypeptide(L)'
;MTEYGVLLDTTSIQKYVFGSNRLTENLGASCIIKDVYEDMVKNNPIIKIKPNIKDGTTEFKGYVGGGNALFYFNSLDEAQEFLKQWFLSLLVKAPGVQPASSIGKIDDATEKTDLIELFKHLNINKSKFIPQTIISRHGITAECQSSGLSMDCWNSILDSNENDGKERSNYVSSVTKTKIQYSKKAKDKAETLLKGHIKEYCFTDELDELGQSKGSENYIAIVHIDGNDMGKRFRNCENIEETKLLSDSVKNATRKSFMLLIEEII
;
A
#
# COMPACT_ATOMS: atom_id res chain seq x y z
N MET A 1 -21.81 -24.32 -4.80
CA MET A 1 -20.91 -24.54 -3.66
C MET A 1 -20.97 -23.27 -2.80
N THR A 2 -20.76 -23.41 -1.49
CA THR A 2 -20.77 -22.29 -0.55
C THR A 2 -19.35 -22.01 -0.10
N GLU A 3 -18.96 -20.74 -0.09
CA GLU A 3 -17.65 -20.28 0.39
C GLU A 3 -17.78 -19.05 1.27
N TYR A 4 -16.69 -18.64 1.91
CA TYR A 4 -16.63 -17.39 2.67
C TYR A 4 -15.66 -16.42 2.01
N GLY A 5 -16.17 -15.24 1.65
CA GLY A 5 -15.38 -14.14 1.10
C GLY A 5 -14.92 -13.19 2.22
N VAL A 6 -13.62 -12.90 2.23
CA VAL A 6 -13.02 -11.83 3.04
C VAL A 6 -12.65 -10.68 2.12
N LEU A 7 -13.32 -9.56 2.30
CA LEU A 7 -13.00 -8.33 1.59
C LEU A 7 -12.23 -7.39 2.53
N LEU A 8 -11.10 -6.90 2.05
CA LEU A 8 -10.18 -6.01 2.75
C LEU A 8 -10.07 -4.68 2.01
N ASP A 9 -9.90 -3.60 2.77
CA ASP A 9 -9.53 -2.29 2.25
C ASP A 9 -8.55 -1.60 3.19
N THR A 10 -7.68 -0.78 2.62
CA THR A 10 -6.87 0.18 3.37
C THR A 10 -7.46 1.57 3.17
N THR A 11 -8.02 2.14 4.23
CA THR A 11 -8.61 3.48 4.19
C THR A 11 -7.55 4.56 4.40
N SER A 12 -7.88 5.79 3.99
CA SER A 12 -7.06 6.98 4.27
C SER A 12 -5.61 6.89 3.76
N ILE A 13 -5.39 6.20 2.63
CA ILE A 13 -4.08 6.03 1.97
C ILE A 13 -3.36 7.37 1.80
N GLN A 14 -4.05 8.41 1.31
CA GLN A 14 -3.45 9.73 1.12
C GLN A 14 -2.91 10.32 2.42
N LYS A 15 -3.68 10.23 3.51
CA LYS A 15 -3.25 10.71 4.84
C LYS A 15 -2.07 9.91 5.37
N TYR A 16 -2.04 8.60 5.11
CA TYR A 16 -0.93 7.74 5.52
C TYR A 16 0.35 8.07 4.73
N VAL A 17 0.25 8.18 3.40
CA VAL A 17 1.39 8.41 2.50
C VAL A 17 1.94 9.81 2.66
N PHE A 18 1.10 10.84 2.65
CA PHE A 18 1.51 12.25 2.71
C PHE A 18 1.43 12.86 4.11
N GLY A 19 1.43 12.02 5.15
CA GLY A 19 1.42 12.46 6.54
C GLY A 19 2.75 13.05 7.03
N SER A 20 3.79 13.02 6.20
CA SER A 20 5.12 13.60 6.47
C SER A 20 5.54 14.50 5.30
N ASN A 21 6.39 15.48 5.60
CA ASN A 21 7.04 16.33 4.60
C ASN A 21 8.37 15.74 4.09
N ARG A 22 8.79 14.55 4.56
CA ARG A 22 10.00 13.88 4.10
C ARG A 22 9.70 12.93 2.94
N LEU A 23 10.40 13.11 1.82
CA LEU A 23 10.22 12.28 0.63
C LEU A 23 10.57 10.81 0.91
N THR A 24 11.64 10.53 1.65
CA THR A 24 12.03 9.19 2.14
C THR A 24 10.86 8.47 2.82
N GLU A 25 10.14 9.15 3.72
CA GLU A 25 9.00 8.56 4.43
C GLU A 25 7.78 8.35 3.52
N ASN A 26 7.54 9.27 2.59
CA ASN A 26 6.43 9.18 1.64
C ASN A 26 6.63 8.00 0.65
N LEU A 27 7.86 7.82 0.16
CA LEU A 27 8.24 6.67 -0.68
C LEU A 27 8.06 5.35 0.08
N GLY A 28 8.54 5.30 1.32
CA GLY A 28 8.36 4.15 2.20
C GLY A 28 6.90 3.81 2.44
N ALA A 29 6.09 4.81 2.79
CA ALA A 29 4.65 4.65 3.01
C ALA A 29 3.93 4.10 1.78
N SER A 30 4.26 4.62 0.58
CA SER A 30 3.72 4.12 -0.68
C SER A 30 4.08 2.65 -0.92
N CYS A 31 5.34 2.28 -0.64
CA CYS A 31 5.79 0.89 -0.75
C CYS A 31 5.08 -0.03 0.25
N ILE A 32 4.82 0.42 1.47
CA ILE A 32 4.08 -0.34 2.49
C ILE A 32 2.67 -0.65 1.98
N ILE A 33 1.93 0.34 1.49
CA ILE A 33 0.55 0.15 0.99
C ILE A 33 0.50 -0.84 -0.17
N LYS A 34 1.50 -0.82 -1.05
CA LYS A 34 1.60 -1.78 -2.15
C LYS A 34 1.86 -3.21 -1.64
N ASP A 35 2.75 -3.36 -0.67
CA ASP A 35 3.23 -4.66 -0.22
C ASP A 35 2.32 -5.30 0.86
N VAL A 36 1.41 -4.52 1.47
CA VAL A 36 0.53 -4.94 2.57
C VAL A 36 -0.31 -6.17 2.25
N TYR A 37 -0.66 -6.36 0.98
CA TYR A 37 -1.42 -7.51 0.49
C TYR A 37 -0.51 -8.55 -0.17
N GLU A 38 0.60 -8.15 -0.82
CA GLU A 38 1.48 -9.07 -1.55
C GLU A 38 2.18 -10.07 -0.61
N ASP A 39 2.64 -9.63 0.55
CA ASP A 39 3.26 -10.50 1.56
C ASP A 39 2.26 -11.51 2.16
N MET A 40 0.96 -11.18 2.12
CA MET A 40 -0.12 -12.01 2.65
C MET A 40 -0.51 -13.12 1.68
N VAL A 41 -0.57 -12.81 0.37
CA VAL A 41 -0.92 -13.79 -0.67
C VAL A 41 0.14 -14.88 -0.78
N LYS A 42 1.43 -14.52 -0.68
CA LYS A 42 2.54 -15.47 -0.91
C LYS A 42 2.72 -16.51 0.18
N ASN A 43 2.19 -16.27 1.38
CA ASN A 43 2.57 -17.03 2.58
C ASN A 43 1.40 -17.75 3.28
N ASN A 44 0.18 -17.72 2.74
CA ASN A 44 -1.00 -18.23 3.46
C ASN A 44 -1.71 -19.39 2.74
N PRO A 45 -1.49 -20.66 3.15
CA PRO A 45 -2.01 -21.84 2.45
C PRO A 45 -3.52 -22.04 2.60
N ILE A 46 -4.15 -21.32 3.52
CA ILE A 46 -5.61 -21.39 3.77
C ILE A 46 -6.43 -20.59 2.76
N ILE A 47 -5.80 -19.71 1.97
CA ILE A 47 -6.48 -18.97 0.91
C ILE A 47 -6.78 -19.95 -0.23
N LYS A 48 -8.04 -19.99 -0.68
CA LYS A 48 -8.42 -20.84 -1.80
C LYS A 48 -7.66 -20.47 -3.07
N ILE A 49 -7.28 -21.51 -3.82
CA ILE A 49 -6.65 -21.40 -5.12
C ILE A 49 -7.59 -21.89 -6.22
N LYS A 50 -7.47 -21.30 -7.41
CA LYS A 50 -8.11 -21.73 -8.65
C LYS A 50 -7.04 -22.03 -9.71
N PRO A 51 -7.31 -22.96 -10.64
CA PRO A 51 -6.44 -23.16 -11.79
C PRO A 51 -6.44 -21.90 -12.67
N ASN A 52 -5.24 -21.47 -13.06
CA ASN A 52 -5.00 -20.41 -14.02
C ASN A 52 -5.20 -20.98 -15.43
N ILE A 53 -6.25 -20.53 -16.10
CA ILE A 53 -6.68 -21.02 -17.42
C ILE A 53 -5.65 -20.72 -18.51
N LYS A 54 -4.80 -19.70 -18.32
CA LYS A 54 -3.81 -19.27 -19.34
C LYS A 54 -2.56 -20.15 -19.37
N ASP A 55 -2.05 -20.51 -18.19
CA ASP A 55 -0.70 -21.10 -18.08
C ASP A 55 -0.68 -22.43 -17.31
N GLY A 56 -1.84 -22.94 -16.86
CA GLY A 56 -1.96 -24.20 -16.11
C GLY A 56 -1.42 -24.14 -14.67
N THR A 57 -0.97 -22.98 -14.21
CA THR A 57 -0.51 -22.73 -12.84
C THR A 57 -1.70 -22.58 -11.87
N THR A 58 -1.47 -22.61 -10.56
CA THR A 58 -2.51 -22.29 -9.57
C THR A 58 -2.38 -20.84 -9.12
N GLU A 59 -3.46 -20.07 -9.18
CA GLU A 59 -3.54 -18.72 -8.61
C GLU A 59 -4.56 -18.67 -7.47
N PHE A 60 -4.43 -17.71 -6.55
CA PHE A 60 -5.46 -17.54 -5.53
C PHE A 60 -6.81 -17.15 -6.16
N LYS A 61 -7.91 -17.63 -5.59
CA LYS A 61 -9.27 -17.19 -5.95
C LYS A 61 -9.51 -15.82 -5.31
N GLY A 62 -9.74 -14.80 -6.13
CA GLY A 62 -9.98 -13.43 -5.69
C GLY A 62 -9.18 -12.39 -6.48
N TYR A 63 -8.99 -11.21 -5.90
CA TYR A 63 -8.17 -10.15 -6.49
C TYR A 63 -7.44 -9.30 -5.43
N VAL A 64 -6.35 -8.66 -5.84
CA VAL A 64 -5.65 -7.63 -5.06
C VAL A 64 -5.42 -6.45 -5.99
N GLY A 65 -5.95 -5.27 -5.65
CA GLY A 65 -5.83 -4.09 -6.50
C GLY A 65 -6.47 -2.84 -5.91
N GLY A 66 -5.89 -1.68 -6.21
CA GLY A 66 -6.46 -0.37 -5.84
C GLY A 66 -6.69 -0.18 -4.34
N GLY A 67 -5.80 -0.71 -3.49
CA GLY A 67 -5.94 -0.64 -2.04
C GLY A 67 -6.96 -1.63 -1.43
N ASN A 68 -7.60 -2.46 -2.26
CA ASN A 68 -8.58 -3.47 -1.85
C ASN A 68 -8.09 -4.88 -2.18
N ALA A 69 -8.57 -5.87 -1.43
CA ALA A 69 -8.33 -7.28 -1.71
C ALA A 69 -9.55 -8.14 -1.37
N LEU A 70 -9.79 -9.19 -2.15
CA LEU A 70 -10.83 -10.18 -1.91
C LEU A 70 -10.21 -11.58 -1.90
N PHE A 71 -10.47 -12.35 -0.85
CA PHE A 71 -9.99 -13.72 -0.68
C PHE A 71 -11.13 -14.67 -0.31
N TYR A 72 -11.00 -15.94 -0.68
CA TYR A 72 -12.03 -16.96 -0.44
C TYR A 72 -11.50 -18.08 0.46
N PHE A 73 -12.38 -18.61 1.32
CA PHE A 73 -12.09 -19.63 2.33
C PHE A 73 -13.17 -20.73 2.34
N ASN A 74 -12.83 -21.91 2.88
CA ASN A 74 -13.80 -23.03 2.98
C ASN A 74 -14.78 -22.82 4.12
N SER A 75 -14.34 -22.19 5.22
CA SER A 75 -15.13 -22.02 6.43
C SER A 75 -15.06 -20.59 6.96
N LEU A 76 -16.03 -20.25 7.81
CA LEU A 76 -16.04 -18.98 8.53
C LEU A 76 -14.85 -18.88 9.48
N ASP A 77 -14.47 -19.99 10.13
CA ASP A 77 -13.37 -20.03 11.09
C ASP A 77 -12.02 -19.74 10.41
N GLU A 78 -11.78 -20.30 9.23
CA GLU A 78 -10.59 -19.99 8.41
C GLU A 78 -10.54 -18.51 8.04
N ALA A 79 -11.66 -17.94 7.60
CA ALA A 79 -11.77 -16.53 7.24
C ALA A 79 -11.51 -15.59 8.44
N GLN A 80 -12.04 -15.94 9.62
CA GLN A 80 -11.84 -15.18 10.85
C GLN A 80 -10.40 -15.25 11.36
N GLU A 81 -9.80 -16.44 11.34
CA GLU A 81 -8.41 -16.63 11.77
C GLU A 81 -7.46 -15.87 10.83
N PHE A 82 -7.69 -15.95 9.51
CA PHE A 82 -6.95 -15.15 8.53
C PHE A 82 -7.04 -13.65 8.84
N LEU A 83 -8.25 -13.13 9.05
CA LEU A 83 -8.44 -11.71 9.37
C LEU A 83 -7.67 -11.32 10.62
N LYS A 84 -7.81 -12.10 11.70
CA LYS A 84 -7.12 -11.82 12.96
C LYS A 84 -5.60 -11.75 12.76
N GLN A 85 -5.01 -12.72 12.06
CA GLN A 85 -3.59 -12.73 11.77
C GLN A 85 -3.17 -11.53 10.91
N TRP A 86 -3.97 -11.17 9.91
CA TRP A 86 -3.71 -10.01 9.07
C TRP A 86 -3.68 -8.72 9.89
N PHE A 87 -4.74 -8.44 10.66
CA PHE A 87 -4.82 -7.24 11.51
C PHE A 87 -3.64 -7.16 12.50
N LEU A 88 -3.29 -8.27 13.15
CA LEU A 88 -2.14 -8.31 14.07
C LEU A 88 -0.82 -8.03 13.34
N SER A 89 -0.64 -8.57 12.14
CA SER A 89 0.55 -8.33 11.34
C SER A 89 0.70 -6.86 10.94
N LEU A 90 -0.40 -6.15 10.67
CA LEU A 90 -0.40 -4.73 10.32
C LEU A 90 0.14 -3.85 11.45
N LEU A 91 -0.20 -4.16 12.70
CA LEU A 91 0.27 -3.39 13.85
C LEU A 91 1.81 -3.38 13.98
N VAL A 92 2.48 -4.40 13.44
CA VAL A 92 3.94 -4.55 13.51
C VAL A 92 4.60 -4.13 12.20
N LYS A 93 4.09 -4.63 11.07
CA LYS A 93 4.72 -4.45 9.74
C LYS A 93 4.32 -3.16 9.05
N ALA A 94 3.15 -2.61 9.38
CA ALA A 94 2.59 -1.43 8.74
C ALA A 94 1.83 -0.55 9.75
N PRO A 95 2.47 -0.16 10.87
CA PRO A 95 1.81 0.66 11.88
C PRO A 95 1.30 1.96 11.27
N GLY A 96 0.14 2.43 11.74
CA GLY A 96 -0.56 3.59 11.22
C GLY A 96 -1.41 3.36 9.97
N VAL A 97 -1.28 2.24 9.25
CA VAL A 97 -2.23 1.88 8.19
C VAL A 97 -3.60 1.62 8.81
N GLN A 98 -4.67 2.11 8.18
CA GLN A 98 -6.04 1.93 8.65
C GLN A 98 -6.75 0.84 7.83
N PRO A 99 -6.82 -0.41 8.33
CA PRO A 99 -7.56 -1.47 7.66
C PRO A 99 -9.06 -1.39 7.90
N ALA A 100 -9.83 -1.82 6.93
CA ALA A 100 -11.23 -2.18 7.05
C ALA A 100 -11.46 -3.55 6.42
N SER A 101 -12.43 -4.30 6.94
CA SER A 101 -12.75 -5.62 6.41
C SER A 101 -14.23 -5.95 6.52
N SER A 102 -14.68 -6.92 5.73
CA SER A 102 -15.95 -7.61 5.89
C SER A 102 -15.77 -9.11 5.58
N ILE A 103 -16.59 -9.94 6.22
CA ILE A 103 -16.73 -11.36 5.90
C ILE A 103 -18.18 -11.58 5.46
N GLY A 104 -18.37 -12.37 4.41
CA GLY A 104 -19.69 -12.77 3.94
C GLY A 104 -19.66 -14.17 3.34
N LYS A 105 -20.81 -14.84 3.40
CA LYS A 105 -21.03 -16.10 2.70
C LYS A 105 -21.27 -15.80 1.22
N ILE A 106 -20.60 -16.53 0.33
CA ILE A 106 -20.74 -16.41 -1.12
C ILE A 106 -21.21 -17.76 -1.65
N ASP A 107 -22.40 -17.78 -2.24
CA ASP A 107 -22.96 -18.97 -2.89
C ASP A 107 -22.82 -18.81 -4.42
N ASP A 108 -22.32 -19.83 -5.13
CA ASP A 108 -22.05 -19.74 -6.58
C ASP A 108 -23.28 -19.29 -7.40
N ALA A 109 -24.49 -19.61 -6.94
CA ALA A 109 -25.74 -19.24 -7.60
C ALA A 109 -26.10 -17.75 -7.44
N THR A 110 -25.58 -17.10 -6.38
CA THR A 110 -25.89 -15.71 -6.01
C THR A 110 -24.65 -14.83 -5.88
N GLU A 111 -23.50 -15.30 -6.37
CA GLU A 111 -22.19 -14.67 -6.16
C GLU A 111 -22.20 -13.15 -6.39
N LYS A 112 -22.80 -12.68 -7.48
CA LYS A 112 -22.88 -11.25 -7.79
C LYS A 112 -23.61 -10.45 -6.71
N THR A 113 -24.75 -10.95 -6.24
CA THR A 113 -25.55 -10.28 -5.20
C THR A 113 -24.82 -10.33 -3.86
N ASP A 114 -24.23 -11.47 -3.53
CA ASP A 114 -23.50 -11.69 -2.28
C ASP A 114 -22.26 -10.79 -2.21
N LEU A 115 -21.55 -10.60 -3.33
CA LEU A 115 -20.44 -9.66 -3.43
C LEU A 115 -20.91 -8.21 -3.23
N ILE A 116 -22.02 -7.79 -3.86
CA ILE A 116 -22.57 -6.43 -3.67
C ILE A 116 -22.89 -6.19 -2.19
N GLU A 117 -23.49 -7.16 -1.51
CA GLU A 117 -23.77 -7.11 -0.09
C GLU A 117 -22.49 -7.04 0.74
N LEU A 118 -21.47 -7.86 0.42
CA LEU A 118 -20.16 -7.85 1.07
C LEU A 118 -19.46 -6.48 0.99
N PHE A 119 -19.50 -5.82 -0.17
CA PHE A 119 -19.00 -4.45 -0.37
C PHE A 119 -19.81 -3.44 0.43
N LYS A 120 -21.13 -3.61 0.52
CA LYS A 120 -22.00 -2.77 1.35
C LYS A 120 -21.62 -2.88 2.84
N HIS A 121 -21.42 -4.10 3.34
CA HIS A 121 -20.95 -4.34 4.70
C HIS A 121 -19.58 -3.72 4.97
N LEU A 122 -18.64 -3.84 4.02
CA LEU A 122 -17.34 -3.20 4.15
C LEU A 122 -17.48 -1.67 4.30
N ASN A 123 -18.28 -1.02 3.47
CA ASN A 123 -18.48 0.43 3.54
C ASN A 123 -19.12 0.86 4.87
N ILE A 124 -20.07 0.07 5.39
CA ILE A 124 -20.63 0.27 6.72
C ILE A 124 -19.54 0.16 7.80
N ASN A 125 -18.69 -0.87 7.72
CA ASN A 125 -17.61 -1.10 8.70
C ASN A 125 -16.58 0.04 8.69
N LYS A 126 -16.19 0.56 7.53
CA LYS A 126 -15.34 1.76 7.39
C LYS A 126 -15.90 2.97 8.14
N SER A 127 -17.22 3.08 8.19
CA SER A 127 -17.91 4.24 8.77
C SER A 127 -18.17 4.07 10.27
N LYS A 128 -18.28 2.81 10.74
CA LYS A 128 -18.59 2.48 12.14
C LYS A 128 -17.37 2.40 13.04
N PHE A 129 -16.24 1.91 12.53
CA PHE A 129 -15.08 1.60 13.35
C PHE A 129 -13.79 2.14 12.75
N ILE A 130 -13.12 3.00 13.51
CA ILE A 130 -11.78 3.49 13.17
C ILE A 130 -10.79 2.65 14.00
N PRO A 131 -9.98 1.79 13.38
CA PRO A 131 -9.06 0.93 14.11
C PRO A 131 -7.96 1.76 14.79
N GLN A 132 -7.57 1.35 16.00
CA GLN A 132 -6.40 1.89 16.68
C GLN A 132 -5.15 1.18 16.16
N THR A 133 -4.38 1.87 15.33
CA THR A 133 -3.25 1.30 14.58
C THR A 133 -1.92 1.97 14.93
N ILE A 134 -1.96 2.86 15.93
CA ILE A 134 -0.81 3.61 16.45
C ILE A 134 -0.75 3.48 17.96
N ILE A 135 0.46 3.58 18.51
CA ILE A 135 0.67 3.64 19.95
C ILE A 135 0.38 5.08 20.40
N SER A 136 -0.57 5.24 21.32
CA SER A 136 -0.88 6.53 21.92
C SER A 136 0.30 7.05 22.73
N ARG A 137 0.55 8.36 22.63
CA ARG A 137 1.57 9.04 23.41
C ARG A 137 1.09 9.26 24.85
N HIS A 138 2.00 9.10 25.81
CA HIS A 138 1.78 9.54 27.20
C HIS A 138 2.41 10.92 27.42
N GLY A 139 2.00 11.66 28.45
CA GLY A 139 2.52 13.01 28.74
C GLY A 139 4.03 13.07 29.04
N ILE A 140 4.68 11.93 29.18
CA ILE A 140 6.12 11.78 29.45
C ILE A 140 6.92 11.31 28.23
N THR A 141 6.27 11.00 27.11
CA THR A 141 6.93 10.52 25.90
C THR A 141 7.13 11.65 24.91
N ALA A 142 8.34 11.77 24.37
CA ALA A 142 8.67 12.76 23.36
C ALA A 142 7.87 12.54 22.06
N GLU A 143 7.66 13.63 21.32
CA GLU A 143 6.97 13.62 20.04
C GLU A 143 7.95 13.43 18.88
N CYS A 144 7.64 12.50 17.98
CA CYS A 144 8.36 12.34 16.73
C CYS A 144 8.03 13.52 15.81
N GLN A 145 9.03 14.35 15.49
CA GLN A 145 8.85 15.56 14.67
C GLN A 145 8.22 15.31 13.30
N SER A 146 8.48 14.14 12.70
CA SER A 146 7.98 13.82 11.37
C SER A 146 6.51 13.36 11.36
N SER A 147 6.11 12.55 12.34
CA SER A 147 4.79 11.94 12.36
C SER A 147 3.82 12.52 13.40
N GLY A 148 4.29 13.34 14.35
CA GLY A 148 3.52 13.81 15.51
C GLY A 148 3.15 12.70 16.50
N LEU A 149 3.75 11.51 16.38
CA LEU A 149 3.43 10.33 17.21
C LEU A 149 4.45 10.16 18.33
N SER A 150 4.22 9.18 19.19
CA SER A 150 5.17 8.79 20.24
C SER A 150 6.53 8.44 19.66
N MET A 151 7.63 8.88 20.29
CA MET A 151 8.98 8.38 20.03
C MET A 151 9.18 7.02 20.73
N ASP A 152 8.62 5.95 20.17
CA ASP A 152 8.61 4.60 20.77
C ASP A 152 9.71 3.67 20.24
N CYS A 153 10.45 4.06 19.20
CA CYS A 153 11.41 3.20 18.52
C CYS A 153 12.77 3.86 18.34
N TRP A 154 13.85 3.16 18.72
CA TRP A 154 15.21 3.55 18.32
C TRP A 154 15.42 3.26 16.84
N ASN A 155 15.80 4.29 16.08
CA ASN A 155 16.18 4.17 14.69
C ASN A 155 17.69 4.33 14.57
N SER A 156 18.39 3.20 14.59
CA SER A 156 19.78 3.12 14.16
C SER A 156 19.80 3.06 12.64
N ILE A 157 19.67 4.20 11.98
CA ILE A 157 20.11 4.26 10.58
C ILE A 157 21.62 4.05 10.63
N LEU A 158 22.06 2.92 10.09
CA LEU A 158 23.44 2.66 9.76
C LEU A 158 23.78 3.56 8.58
N ASP A 159 24.30 4.76 8.84
CA ASP A 159 25.06 5.47 7.81
C ASP A 159 26.53 5.10 7.97
N SER A 160 26.95 4.14 7.16
CA SER A 160 28.31 4.10 6.65
C SER A 160 28.47 5.28 5.69
N ASN A 161 28.70 6.48 6.24
CA ASN A 161 29.48 7.55 5.65
C ASN A 161 29.65 8.64 6.71
N GLU A 162 30.73 8.53 7.49
CA GLU A 162 31.13 9.47 8.55
C GLU A 162 31.35 10.93 8.06
N ASN A 163 31.24 11.19 6.75
CA ASN A 163 31.69 12.44 6.14
C ASN A 163 30.61 13.50 5.85
N ASP A 164 29.30 13.18 5.93
CA ASP A 164 28.25 14.14 5.53
C ASP A 164 27.42 14.75 6.68
N GLY A 165 27.66 14.34 7.94
CA GLY A 165 27.02 14.97 9.09
C GLY A 165 25.48 14.91 9.13
N LYS A 166 24.85 14.12 8.25
CA LYS A 166 23.39 13.91 8.21
C LYS A 166 23.04 12.57 8.88
N GLU A 167 22.02 12.69 9.74
CA GLU A 167 21.28 11.66 10.49
C GLU A 167 22.05 10.80 11.54
N ARG A 168 22.17 11.38 12.73
CA ARG A 168 22.48 10.66 13.97
C ARG A 168 21.34 9.71 14.33
N SER A 169 21.67 8.49 14.77
CA SER A 169 20.70 7.57 15.37
C SER A 169 19.84 8.31 16.40
N ASN A 170 18.52 8.20 16.29
CA ASN A 170 17.58 8.90 17.16
C ASN A 170 16.34 8.05 17.42
N TYR A 171 15.57 8.42 18.44
CA TYR A 171 14.24 7.90 18.65
C TYR A 171 13.24 8.53 17.66
N VAL A 172 12.38 7.70 17.11
CA VAL A 172 11.29 8.06 16.19
C VAL A 172 10.07 7.21 16.52
N SER A 173 8.94 7.50 15.88
CA SER A 173 7.78 6.61 15.99
C SER A 173 7.99 5.30 15.24
N SER A 174 7.32 4.24 15.68
CA SER A 174 7.25 2.97 14.91
C SER A 174 6.80 3.19 13.48
N VAL A 175 5.84 4.10 13.24
CA VAL A 175 5.37 4.47 11.91
C VAL A 175 6.50 5.04 11.05
N THR A 176 7.21 6.05 11.55
CA THR A 176 8.33 6.69 10.82
C THR A 176 9.45 5.69 10.58
N LYS A 177 9.82 4.88 11.58
CA LYS A 177 10.86 3.86 11.44
C LYS A 177 10.53 2.88 10.32
N THR A 178 9.31 2.34 10.30
CA THR A 178 8.91 1.39 9.26
C THR A 178 8.89 2.04 7.87
N LYS A 179 8.41 3.28 7.75
CA LYS A 179 8.46 4.02 6.48
C LYS A 179 9.91 4.19 5.98
N ILE A 180 10.83 4.61 6.84
CA ILE A 180 12.25 4.73 6.49
C ILE A 180 12.85 3.38 6.06
N GLN A 181 12.50 2.29 6.74
CA GLN A 181 12.99 0.96 6.35
C GLN A 181 12.48 0.53 4.96
N TYR A 182 11.21 0.82 4.66
CA TYR A 182 10.60 0.50 3.36
C TYR A 182 11.04 1.45 2.24
N SER A 183 11.59 2.62 2.53
CA SER A 183 12.07 3.56 1.50
C SER A 183 13.22 2.95 0.68
N LYS A 184 14.10 2.17 1.31
CA LYS A 184 15.18 1.44 0.63
C LYS A 184 14.63 0.51 -0.45
N LYS A 185 13.62 -0.30 -0.08
CA LYS A 185 12.91 -1.18 -1.02
C LYS A 185 12.19 -0.40 -2.12
N ALA A 186 11.67 0.79 -1.81
CA ALA A 186 11.03 1.67 -2.79
C ALA A 186 12.05 2.19 -3.82
N LYS A 187 13.23 2.60 -3.35
CA LYS A 187 14.35 3.07 -4.18
C LYS A 187 14.84 1.97 -5.13
N ASP A 188 15.10 0.77 -4.61
CA ASP A 188 15.51 -0.38 -5.43
C ASP A 188 14.48 -0.71 -6.54
N LYS A 189 13.18 -0.65 -6.20
CA LYS A 189 12.09 -0.86 -7.16
C LYS A 189 12.06 0.25 -8.23
N ALA A 190 12.28 1.50 -7.85
CA ALA A 190 12.28 2.65 -8.76
C ALA A 190 13.48 2.60 -9.71
N GLU A 191 14.68 2.31 -9.20
CA GLU A 191 15.90 2.14 -10.00
C GLU A 191 15.76 0.98 -10.97
N THR A 192 15.20 -0.15 -10.53
CA THR A 192 14.93 -1.31 -11.41
C THR A 192 13.93 -0.96 -12.51
N LEU A 193 12.89 -0.18 -12.17
CA LEU A 193 11.85 0.23 -13.12
C LEU A 193 12.39 1.12 -14.24
N LEU A 194 13.30 2.05 -13.91
CA LEU A 194 13.87 3.01 -14.85
C LEU A 194 15.25 2.64 -15.40
N LYS A 195 15.75 1.44 -15.07
CA LYS A 195 17.03 0.94 -15.55
C LYS A 195 17.06 0.94 -17.07
N GLY A 196 18.00 1.70 -17.65
CA GLY A 196 18.15 1.85 -19.10
C GLY A 196 17.33 2.99 -19.73
N HIS A 197 16.41 3.61 -18.98
CA HIS A 197 15.66 4.79 -19.41
C HIS A 197 16.26 6.10 -18.88
N ILE A 198 17.03 6.05 -17.80
CA ILE A 198 17.74 7.21 -17.24
C ILE A 198 19.25 7.03 -17.38
N LYS A 199 19.95 8.03 -17.94
CA LYS A 199 21.41 8.05 -18.08
C LYS A 199 22.10 8.99 -17.09
N GLU A 200 21.68 10.25 -17.05
CA GLU A 200 22.38 11.32 -16.28
C GLU A 200 21.73 11.65 -14.94
N TYR A 201 20.52 11.12 -14.68
CA TYR A 201 19.76 11.40 -13.47
C TYR A 201 19.72 10.18 -12.55
N CYS A 202 19.35 10.41 -11.29
CA CYS A 202 19.07 9.35 -10.33
C CYS A 202 17.80 9.69 -9.53
N PHE A 203 17.20 8.69 -8.90
CA PHE A 203 16.13 8.93 -7.95
C PHE A 203 16.72 9.34 -6.61
N THR A 204 16.34 10.53 -6.16
CA THR A 204 16.54 10.95 -4.78
C THR A 204 15.32 10.63 -3.92
N ASP A 205 15.58 10.35 -2.66
CA ASP A 205 14.63 10.27 -1.58
C ASP A 205 14.62 11.54 -0.71
N GLU A 206 15.41 12.56 -1.06
CA GLU A 206 15.47 13.85 -0.38
C GLU A 206 15.01 14.99 -1.29
N LEU A 207 14.12 15.86 -0.79
CA LEU A 207 13.57 16.97 -1.58
C LEU A 207 14.65 17.97 -2.00
N ASP A 208 15.66 18.16 -1.15
CA ASP A 208 16.74 19.12 -1.40
C ASP A 208 17.66 18.70 -2.56
N GLU A 209 17.57 17.44 -3.00
CA GLU A 209 18.41 16.87 -4.06
C GLU A 209 17.69 16.80 -5.42
N LEU A 210 16.45 17.29 -5.54
CA LEU A 210 15.66 17.29 -6.79
C LEU A 210 16.19 18.22 -7.90
N GLY A 211 17.42 18.73 -7.77
CA GLY A 211 18.05 19.68 -8.70
C GLY A 211 17.69 21.12 -8.35
N GLN A 212 18.67 21.86 -7.82
CA GLN A 212 18.51 23.27 -7.44
C GLN A 212 19.55 24.13 -8.13
N SER A 213 19.16 25.33 -8.52
CA SER A 213 20.08 26.35 -9.05
C SER A 213 20.47 27.32 -7.93
N LYS A 214 21.78 27.53 -7.75
CA LYS A 214 22.30 28.48 -6.75
C LYS A 214 22.04 29.91 -7.23
N GLY A 215 21.50 30.75 -6.33
CA GLY A 215 21.27 32.18 -6.61
C GLY A 215 19.96 32.49 -7.34
N SER A 216 19.10 31.50 -7.54
CA SER A 216 17.74 31.66 -8.05
C SER A 216 16.70 31.15 -7.05
N GLU A 217 15.45 31.55 -7.22
CA GLU A 217 14.32 30.96 -6.50
C GLU A 217 14.08 29.54 -7.03
N ASN A 218 14.07 28.55 -6.12
CA ASN A 218 13.81 27.16 -6.44
C ASN A 218 12.39 26.81 -5.97
N TYR A 219 11.55 26.32 -6.88
CA TYR A 219 10.17 25.94 -6.59
C TYR A 219 9.97 24.44 -6.86
N ILE A 220 9.24 23.76 -5.98
CA ILE A 220 8.85 22.36 -6.15
C ILE A 220 7.39 22.33 -6.59
N ALA A 221 7.12 21.74 -7.76
CA ALA A 221 5.77 21.47 -8.23
C ALA A 221 5.30 20.09 -7.77
N ILE A 222 4.14 20.03 -7.11
CA ILE A 222 3.48 18.78 -6.72
C ILE A 222 2.26 18.59 -7.61
N VAL A 223 2.22 17.50 -8.38
CA VAL A 223 1.14 17.20 -9.33
C VAL A 223 0.41 15.93 -8.91
N HIS A 224 -0.90 16.03 -8.68
CA HIS A 224 -1.78 14.89 -8.44
C HIS A 224 -2.64 14.65 -9.68
N ILE A 225 -2.62 13.42 -10.19
CA ILE A 225 -3.40 13.00 -11.37
C ILE A 225 -4.35 11.89 -10.94
N ASP A 226 -5.64 12.05 -11.23
CA ASP A 226 -6.67 11.04 -10.97
C ASP A 226 -7.47 10.73 -12.24
N GLY A 227 -7.92 9.49 -12.35
CA GLY A 227 -8.69 9.03 -13.50
C GLY A 227 -10.16 9.38 -13.37
N ASN A 228 -10.74 9.98 -14.41
CA ASN A 228 -12.16 10.29 -14.43
C ASN A 228 -13.04 9.04 -14.29
N ASP A 229 -14.04 9.13 -13.42
CA ASP A 229 -15.10 8.11 -13.25
C ASP A 229 -14.60 6.68 -12.98
N MET A 230 -13.40 6.52 -12.41
CA MET A 230 -12.81 5.19 -12.25
C MET A 230 -13.66 4.25 -11.39
N GLY A 231 -14.29 4.77 -10.33
CA GLY A 231 -15.22 3.98 -9.52
C GLY A 231 -16.45 3.48 -10.29
N LYS A 232 -16.96 4.23 -11.28
CA LYS A 232 -18.06 3.75 -12.14
C LYS A 232 -17.59 2.62 -13.04
N ARG A 233 -16.40 2.75 -13.63
CA ARG A 233 -15.82 1.73 -14.51
C ARG A 233 -15.62 0.39 -13.78
N PHE A 234 -15.10 0.41 -12.56
CA PHE A 234 -14.95 -0.79 -11.73
C PHE A 234 -16.30 -1.39 -11.29
N ARG A 235 -17.32 -0.57 -11.01
CA ARG A 235 -18.67 -1.07 -10.69
C ARG A 235 -19.39 -1.72 -11.87
N ASN A 236 -19.02 -1.36 -13.09
CA ASN A 236 -19.62 -1.92 -14.30
C ASN A 236 -19.02 -3.28 -14.70
N CYS A 237 -17.94 -3.74 -14.04
CA CYS A 237 -17.42 -5.09 -14.23
C CYS A 237 -18.42 -6.12 -13.72
N GLU A 238 -18.71 -7.14 -14.52
CA GLU A 238 -19.74 -8.13 -14.19
C GLU A 238 -19.22 -9.24 -13.27
N ASN A 239 -17.92 -9.48 -13.29
CA ASN A 239 -17.24 -10.54 -12.55
C ASN A 239 -15.84 -10.12 -12.08
N ILE A 240 -15.23 -10.96 -11.24
CA ILE A 240 -13.90 -10.72 -10.65
C ILE A 240 -12.80 -10.75 -11.72
N GLU A 241 -12.95 -11.55 -12.77
CA GLU A 241 -11.94 -11.65 -13.82
C GLU A 241 -11.85 -10.36 -14.64
N GLU A 242 -12.99 -9.77 -15.02
CA GLU A 242 -13.05 -8.45 -15.64
C GLU A 242 -12.45 -7.37 -14.73
N THR A 243 -12.77 -7.41 -13.43
CA THR A 243 -12.22 -6.48 -12.43
C THR A 243 -10.68 -6.57 -12.39
N LYS A 244 -10.13 -7.79 -12.39
CA LYS A 244 -8.69 -8.04 -12.42
C LYS A 244 -8.06 -7.53 -13.72
N LEU A 245 -8.65 -7.86 -14.86
CA LEU A 245 -8.17 -7.39 -16.17
C LEU A 245 -8.18 -5.86 -16.29
N LEU A 246 -9.24 -5.21 -15.80
CA LEU A 246 -9.31 -3.74 -15.77
C LEU A 246 -8.24 -3.15 -14.85
N SER A 247 -8.05 -3.71 -13.66
CA SER A 247 -7.01 -3.29 -12.71
C SER A 247 -5.62 -3.40 -13.32
N ASP A 248 -5.30 -4.53 -13.96
CA ASP A 248 -4.01 -4.76 -14.61
C ASP A 248 -3.82 -3.82 -15.81
N SER A 249 -4.86 -3.60 -16.60
CA SER A 249 -4.85 -2.66 -17.72
C SER A 249 -4.55 -1.23 -17.26
N VAL A 250 -5.24 -0.75 -16.21
CA VAL A 250 -5.00 0.59 -15.63
C VAL A 250 -3.57 0.69 -15.11
N LYS A 251 -3.10 -0.30 -14.35
CA LYS A 251 -1.73 -0.34 -13.82
C LYS A 251 -0.67 -0.27 -14.93
N ASN A 252 -0.88 -1.02 -16.01
CA ASN A 252 0.03 -1.04 -17.15
C ASN A 252 -0.01 0.28 -17.93
N ALA A 253 -1.19 0.87 -18.13
CA ALA A 253 -1.34 2.17 -18.76
C ALA A 253 -0.63 3.27 -17.96
N THR A 254 -0.86 3.35 -16.65
CA THR A 254 -0.18 4.32 -15.77
C THR A 254 1.33 4.15 -15.82
N ARG A 255 1.83 2.91 -15.72
CA ARG A 255 3.26 2.64 -15.82
C ARG A 255 3.83 3.08 -17.16
N LYS A 256 3.20 2.71 -18.28
CA LYS A 256 3.68 3.05 -19.62
C LYS A 256 3.67 4.56 -19.86
N SER A 257 2.62 5.26 -19.43
CA SER A 257 2.55 6.72 -19.50
C SER A 257 3.66 7.38 -18.70
N PHE A 258 3.95 6.88 -17.49
CA PHE A 258 5.07 7.39 -16.69
C PHE A 258 6.42 7.18 -17.38
N MET A 259 6.66 6.00 -17.97
CA MET A 259 7.91 5.74 -18.70
C MET A 259 8.08 6.68 -19.90
N LEU A 260 7.03 6.85 -20.70
CA LEU A 260 7.06 7.73 -21.88
C LEU A 260 7.30 9.19 -21.48
N LEU A 261 6.68 9.65 -20.39
CA LEU A 261 6.93 10.99 -19.87
C LEU A 261 8.40 11.19 -19.50
N ILE A 262 8.99 10.22 -18.79
CA ILE A 262 10.41 10.26 -18.40
C ILE A 262 11.31 10.34 -19.63
N GLU A 263 11.04 9.56 -20.68
CA GLU A 263 11.82 9.58 -21.94
C GLU A 263 11.66 10.88 -22.75
N GLU A 264 10.57 11.62 -22.55
CA GLU A 264 10.34 12.90 -23.24
C GLU A 264 11.01 14.07 -22.52
N ILE A 265 11.12 14.02 -21.18
CA ILE A 265 11.62 15.13 -20.36
C ILE A 265 13.10 15.02 -19.98
N ILE A 266 13.72 13.84 -20.10
CA ILE A 266 15.14 13.55 -19.79
C ILE A 266 15.87 13.14 -21.07
#